data_AF-A0A1C6B1P2-F1
#
_entry.id   AF-A0A1C6B1P2-F1
#
_cell.length_a   1.000
_cell.length_b   1.000
_cell.length_c   1.000
_cell.angle_alpha   90.00
_cell.angle_beta   90.00
_cell.angle_gamma   90.00
#
_symmetry.space_group_name_H-M   'P 1'
#
loop_
_entity.id
_entity.type
_entity.pdbx_description
1 polymer ?
#
loop_
_entity_poly.entity_id
_entity_poly.type
_entity_poly.pdbx_seq_one_letter_code
_entity_poly.pdbx_strand_id
1 'polypeptide(L)'
;MKKMIRAAFVLCLLFALSGCGKKEATVVKTYAATDVLDVEKEMAAGREVTMVPYYEMSDGTWQIEDGHSYKYRLEVSGRMNAAESDSTFIYLSNQESIPFDQAWKASGLSSNMDDYFDEADAKFVGMK
;
A
#
# COMPACT_ATOMS: atom_id res chain seq x y z
N MET A 1 -19.76 -61.34 39.79
CA MET A 1 -19.68 -60.42 38.64
C MET A 1 -19.06 -59.11 39.10
N LYS A 2 -17.73 -58.97 38.95
CA LYS A 2 -16.97 -57.75 39.22
C LYS A 2 -16.64 -57.11 37.87
N LYS A 3 -17.03 -55.86 37.64
CA LYS A 3 -16.53 -54.99 36.57
C LYS A 3 -16.21 -53.65 37.28
N MET A 4 -14.95 -53.43 37.69
CA MET A 4 -13.88 -52.82 36.87
C MET A 4 -14.24 -51.36 36.53
N ILE A 5 -13.84 -50.37 37.35
CA ILE A 5 -12.64 -49.48 37.18
C ILE A 5 -12.70 -48.80 35.78
N ARG A 6 -12.77 -47.47 35.61
CA ARG A 6 -11.69 -46.45 35.66
C ARG A 6 -12.33 -45.07 35.37
N ALA A 7 -12.18 -44.06 36.24
CA ALA A 7 -11.19 -42.99 36.08
C ALA A 7 -11.04 -42.51 34.61
N ALA A 8 -11.94 -41.64 34.15
CA ALA A 8 -11.82 -40.96 32.86
C ALA A 8 -12.72 -39.71 32.80
N PHE A 9 -12.37 -38.66 33.54
CA PHE A 9 -12.84 -37.28 33.25
C PHE A 9 -11.74 -36.26 33.59
N VAL A 10 -10.49 -36.66 33.36
CA VAL A 10 -9.38 -35.76 33.07
C VAL A 10 -9.14 -35.95 31.58
N LEU A 11 -9.08 -34.85 30.81
CA LEU A 11 -8.90 -34.77 29.35
C LEU A 11 -10.19 -34.44 28.56
N CYS A 12 -10.63 -33.18 28.61
CA CYS A 12 -11.37 -32.53 27.51
C CYS A 12 -11.50 -31.00 27.73
N LEU A 13 -10.38 -30.33 28.03
CA LEU A 13 -10.31 -28.85 28.09
C LEU A 13 -9.03 -28.33 27.39
N LEU A 14 -8.63 -28.99 26.30
CA LEU A 14 -7.48 -28.57 25.48
C LEU A 14 -7.79 -28.44 23.98
N PHE A 15 -9.06 -28.41 23.58
CA PHE A 15 -9.42 -28.25 22.16
C PHE A 15 -10.59 -27.27 21.99
N ALA A 16 -10.31 -25.98 22.12
CA ALA A 16 -11.17 -24.93 21.56
C ALA A 16 -10.44 -23.61 21.28
N LEU A 17 -9.12 -23.64 21.05
CA LEU A 17 -8.43 -22.55 20.35
C LEU A 17 -8.06 -23.04 18.95
N SER A 18 -9.06 -23.46 18.19
CA SER A 18 -9.00 -23.37 16.73
C SER A 18 -9.15 -21.89 16.36
N GLY A 19 -8.19 -21.08 16.78
CA GLY A 19 -8.00 -19.73 16.28
C GLY A 19 -7.79 -19.87 14.79
N CYS A 20 -8.78 -19.47 14.01
CA CYS A 20 -8.72 -19.43 12.57
C CYS A 20 -7.50 -18.58 12.21
N GLY A 21 -6.41 -19.23 11.83
CA GLY A 21 -5.14 -18.58 11.52
C GLY A 21 -5.29 -17.78 10.25
N LYS A 22 -5.83 -16.56 10.36
CA LYS A 22 -5.50 -15.51 9.41
C LYS A 22 -4.01 -15.27 9.59
N LYS A 23 -3.19 -15.79 8.67
CA LYS A 23 -1.79 -15.41 8.61
C LYS A 23 -1.77 -13.89 8.50
N GLU A 24 -1.19 -13.21 9.49
CA GLU A 24 -1.00 -11.76 9.40
C GLU A 24 -0.19 -11.46 8.15
N ALA A 25 -0.60 -10.44 7.40
CA ALA A 25 0.10 -10.04 6.20
C ALA A 25 1.51 -9.57 6.57
N THR A 26 2.50 -10.04 5.84
CA THR A 26 3.91 -9.66 6.02
C THR A 26 4.37 -8.75 4.90
N VAL A 27 5.31 -7.86 5.17
CA VAL A 27 5.95 -7.04 4.13
C VAL A 27 6.72 -7.95 3.16
N VAL A 28 6.39 -7.86 1.87
CA VAL A 28 7.08 -8.53 0.76
C VAL A 28 8.18 -7.65 0.20
N LYS A 29 7.89 -6.36 0.03
CA LYS A 29 8.84 -5.39 -0.52
C LYS A 29 8.65 -4.03 0.12
N THR A 30 9.77 -3.35 0.36
CA THR A 30 9.82 -1.98 0.88
C THR A 30 10.28 -1.02 -0.19
N TYR A 31 9.57 0.08 -0.35
CA TYR A 31 9.91 1.21 -1.18
C TYR A 31 10.31 2.35 -0.23
N ALA A 32 11.61 2.49 0.00
CA ALA A 32 12.15 3.55 0.84
C ALA A 32 12.10 4.89 0.10
N ALA A 33 11.96 6.00 0.85
CA ALA A 33 12.05 7.33 0.26
C ALA A 33 13.41 7.52 -0.44
N THR A 34 13.38 8.05 -1.65
CA THR A 34 14.57 8.43 -2.41
C THR A 34 15.25 9.59 -1.69
N ASP A 35 16.58 9.54 -1.57
CA ASP A 35 17.36 10.65 -1.01
C ASP A 35 17.09 11.92 -1.84
N VAL A 36 16.82 13.04 -1.17
CA VAL A 36 16.52 14.33 -1.80
C VAL A 36 17.66 14.76 -2.74
N LEU A 37 18.91 14.43 -2.41
CA LEU A 37 20.07 14.73 -3.24
C LEU A 37 20.13 13.91 -4.54
N ASP A 38 19.39 12.80 -4.60
CA ASP A 38 19.36 11.88 -5.73
C ASP A 38 18.12 12.06 -6.62
N VAL A 39 17.10 12.80 -6.18
CA VAL A 39 15.82 12.96 -6.88
C VAL A 39 15.99 13.33 -8.36
N GLU A 40 16.75 14.38 -8.66
CA GLU A 40 16.96 14.86 -10.03
C GLU A 40 17.66 13.81 -10.90
N LYS A 41 18.65 13.10 -10.32
CA LYS A 41 19.40 12.04 -10.98
C LYS A 41 18.51 10.85 -11.31
N GLU A 42 17.65 10.44 -10.39
CA GLU A 42 16.73 9.33 -10.57
C GLU A 42 15.65 9.65 -11.62
N MET A 43 15.05 10.84 -11.56
CA MET A 43 14.09 11.30 -12.58
C MET A 43 14.71 11.39 -13.97
N ALA A 44 15.92 11.97 -14.09
CA ALA A 44 16.62 12.04 -15.37
C ALA A 44 16.95 10.64 -15.94
N ALA A 45 17.09 9.63 -15.08
CA ALA A 45 17.27 8.24 -15.47
C ALA A 45 15.95 7.49 -15.74
N GLY A 46 14.80 8.14 -15.60
CA GLY A 46 13.47 7.53 -15.71
C GLY A 46 13.19 6.49 -14.62
N ARG A 47 13.88 6.59 -13.48
CA ARG A 47 13.71 5.70 -12.33
C ARG A 47 12.72 6.30 -11.34
N GLU A 48 12.10 5.42 -10.57
CA GLU A 48 11.12 5.80 -9.57
C GLU A 48 11.73 6.62 -8.44
N VAL A 49 11.17 7.80 -8.23
CA VAL A 49 11.38 8.60 -7.04
C VAL A 49 10.24 8.31 -6.08
N THR A 50 10.59 7.70 -4.94
CA THR A 50 9.65 7.47 -3.84
C THR A 50 9.73 8.66 -2.89
N MET A 51 8.61 9.36 -2.69
CA MET A 51 8.52 10.52 -1.80
C MET A 51 7.96 10.15 -0.43
N VAL A 52 7.04 9.18 -0.39
CA VAL A 52 6.47 8.64 0.85
C VAL A 52 6.83 7.16 0.90
N PRO A 53 7.50 6.65 1.95
CA PRO A 53 7.80 5.23 2.08
C PRO A 53 6.52 4.38 2.08
N TYR A 54 6.57 3.24 1.40
CA TYR A 54 5.45 2.30 1.37
C TYR A 54 5.88 0.86 1.18
N TYR A 55 4.94 -0.06 1.39
CA TYR A 55 5.17 -1.50 1.44
C TYR A 55 4.20 -2.24 0.53
N GLU A 56 4.72 -3.27 -0.13
CA GLU A 56 3.92 -4.33 -0.76
C GLU A 56 3.71 -5.43 0.27
N MET A 57 2.45 -5.80 0.52
CA MET A 57 2.06 -6.77 1.53
C MET A 57 1.80 -8.14 0.92
N SER A 58 2.00 -9.21 1.68
CA SER A 58 1.85 -10.59 1.21
C SER A 58 0.41 -10.99 0.86
N ASP A 59 -0.57 -10.19 1.28
CA ASP A 59 -1.97 -10.37 0.93
C ASP A 59 -2.39 -9.60 -0.34
N GLY A 60 -1.42 -8.96 -1.01
CA GLY A 60 -1.61 -8.19 -2.23
C GLY A 60 -2.02 -6.73 -2.00
N THR A 61 -2.18 -6.30 -0.75
CA THR A 61 -2.43 -4.90 -0.41
C THR A 61 -1.12 -4.10 -0.38
N TRP A 62 -1.27 -2.79 -0.33
CA TRP A 62 -0.18 -1.83 -0.21
C TRP A 62 -0.38 -1.02 1.05
N GLN A 63 0.69 -0.70 1.77
CA GLN A 63 0.58 -0.03 3.06
C GLN A 63 1.60 1.10 3.19
N ILE A 64 1.23 2.19 3.85
CA ILE A 64 2.17 3.24 4.29
C ILE A 64 2.54 3.03 5.77
N GLU A 65 3.59 3.70 6.25
CA GLU A 65 4.17 3.46 7.60
C GLU A 65 3.17 3.61 8.76
N ASP A 66 2.15 4.47 8.64
CA ASP A 66 1.13 4.66 9.67
C ASP A 66 0.08 3.53 9.76
N GLY A 67 0.15 2.55 8.85
CA GLY A 67 -0.72 1.38 8.84
C GLY A 67 -1.92 1.47 7.89
N HIS A 68 -2.17 2.60 7.21
CA HIS A 68 -3.23 2.67 6.20
C HIS A 68 -2.94 1.76 5.02
N SER A 69 -3.94 0.96 4.64
CA SER A 69 -3.85 -0.03 3.57
C SER A 69 -4.71 0.33 2.36
N TYR A 70 -4.17 0.03 1.19
CA TYR A 70 -4.73 0.31 -0.12
C TYR A 70 -4.78 -0.97 -0.96
N LYS A 71 -5.80 -1.10 -1.80
CA LYS A 71 -5.99 -2.26 -2.67
C LYS A 71 -5.06 -2.26 -3.89
N TYR A 72 -4.70 -1.08 -4.38
CA TYR A 72 -4.00 -0.93 -5.65
C TYR A 72 -2.77 -0.03 -5.50
N ARG A 73 -1.74 -0.34 -6.28
CA ARG A 73 -0.67 0.59 -6.64
C ARG A 73 -0.85 0.98 -8.10
N LEU A 74 -1.15 2.25 -8.32
CA LEU A 74 -1.45 2.80 -9.63
C LEU A 74 -0.26 3.61 -10.13
N GLU A 75 0.18 3.32 -11.35
CA GLU A 75 1.07 4.19 -12.12
C GLU A 75 0.21 4.91 -13.16
N VAL A 76 0.03 6.22 -12.96
CA VAL A 76 -0.85 7.06 -13.78
C VAL A 76 0.02 7.94 -14.68
N SER A 77 0.16 7.52 -15.93
CA SER A 77 0.98 8.21 -16.93
C SER A 77 0.15 9.11 -17.84
N GLY A 78 0.75 10.21 -18.27
CA GLY A 78 0.15 11.12 -19.23
C GLY A 78 1.01 12.37 -19.40
N ARG A 79 0.52 13.34 -20.18
CA ARG A 79 1.23 14.57 -20.46
C ARG A 79 0.44 15.77 -19.98
N MET A 80 1.04 16.57 -19.10
CA MET A 80 0.46 17.85 -18.69
C MET A 80 0.48 18.85 -19.86
N ASN A 81 -0.45 19.79 -19.86
CA ASN A 81 -0.49 20.83 -20.89
C ASN A 81 0.84 21.60 -20.92
N ALA A 82 1.39 21.79 -22.12
CA ALA A 82 2.68 22.43 -22.37
C ALA A 82 3.93 21.72 -21.82
N ALA A 83 3.82 20.47 -21.33
CA ALA A 83 4.98 19.66 -20.98
C ALA A 83 5.65 19.04 -22.23
N GLU A 84 6.98 18.98 -22.22
CA GLU A 84 7.79 18.41 -23.31
C GLU A 84 7.65 16.87 -23.37
N SER A 85 7.51 16.23 -22.21
CA SER A 85 7.43 14.78 -22.05
C SER A 85 6.27 14.36 -21.15
N ASP A 86 5.99 13.07 -21.16
CA ASP A 86 5.01 12.46 -20.25
C ASP A 86 5.62 12.38 -18.84
N SER A 87 4.76 12.32 -17.83
CA SER A 87 5.10 12.08 -16.43
C SER A 87 4.27 10.92 -15.91
N THR A 88 4.81 10.16 -14.95
CA THR A 88 4.07 9.09 -14.29
C THR A 88 3.96 9.37 -12.80
N PHE A 89 2.73 9.49 -12.31
CA PHE A 89 2.46 9.66 -10.88
C PHE A 89 2.08 8.32 -10.26
N ILE A 90 2.60 8.05 -9.06
CA ILE A 90 2.41 6.78 -8.37
C ILE A 90 1.53 7.03 -7.15
N TYR A 91 0.42 6.30 -7.11
CA TYR A 91 -0.56 6.35 -6.03
C TYR A 91 -0.76 4.98 -5.43
N LEU A 92 -0.93 4.94 -4.11
CA LEU A 92 -1.67 3.85 -3.48
C LEU A 92 -3.14 4.25 -3.44
N SER A 93 -4.04 3.35 -3.82
CA SER A 93 -5.47 3.67 -3.99
C SER A 93 -6.39 2.53 -3.60
N ASN A 94 -7.56 2.89 -3.08
CA ASN A 94 -8.71 2.01 -2.90
C ASN A 94 -9.70 2.07 -4.08
N GLN A 95 -9.44 2.97 -5.04
CA GLN A 95 -10.11 3.07 -6.33
C GLN A 95 -9.30 2.34 -7.41
N GLU A 96 -9.98 1.69 -8.36
CA GLU A 96 -9.32 0.90 -9.42
C GLU A 96 -8.54 1.75 -10.44
N SER A 97 -8.92 3.02 -10.59
CA SER A 97 -8.21 3.95 -11.48
C SER A 97 -8.35 5.39 -10.99
N ILE A 98 -7.37 6.22 -11.35
CA ILE A 98 -7.37 7.66 -11.13
C ILE A 98 -7.16 8.33 -12.50
N PRO A 99 -8.02 9.27 -12.91
CA PRO A 99 -7.79 10.03 -14.14
C PRO A 99 -6.49 10.82 -14.08
N PHE A 100 -5.73 10.88 -15.17
CA PHE A 100 -4.46 11.60 -15.21
C PHE A 100 -4.59 13.07 -14.75
N ASP A 101 -5.67 13.76 -15.15
CA ASP A 101 -5.89 15.15 -14.75
C ASP A 101 -6.02 15.32 -13.23
N GLN A 102 -6.63 14.36 -12.55
CA GLN A 102 -6.71 14.35 -11.10
C GLN A 102 -5.35 13.97 -10.48
N ALA A 103 -4.65 12.99 -11.05
CA ALA A 103 -3.38 12.50 -10.52
C ALA A 103 -2.29 13.58 -10.44
N TRP A 104 -2.13 14.41 -11.48
CA TRP A 104 -1.12 15.46 -11.46
C TRP A 104 -1.51 16.61 -10.53
N LYS A 105 -2.81 16.92 -10.39
CA LYS A 105 -3.28 17.96 -9.45
C LYS A 105 -3.06 17.54 -8.00
N ALA A 106 -3.46 16.31 -7.67
CA ALA A 106 -3.37 15.75 -6.32
C ALA A 106 -1.94 15.42 -5.88
N SER A 107 -0.95 15.49 -6.77
CA SER A 107 0.45 15.15 -6.45
C SER A 107 1.21 16.28 -5.72
N GLY A 108 0.49 17.27 -5.18
CA GLY A 108 1.08 18.48 -4.59
C GLY A 108 1.23 19.66 -5.54
N LEU A 109 0.78 19.55 -6.80
CA LEU A 109 0.92 20.62 -7.78
C LEU A 109 -0.31 21.55 -7.85
N SER A 110 -1.48 21.12 -7.37
CA SER A 110 -2.65 21.99 -7.29
C SER A 110 -2.59 22.90 -6.06
N SER A 111 -3.05 24.14 -6.24
CA SER A 111 -3.30 25.07 -5.14
C SER A 111 -4.70 24.94 -4.53
N ASN A 112 -5.57 24.12 -5.13
CA ASN A 112 -6.92 23.86 -4.63
C ASN A 112 -6.96 22.56 -3.81
N MET A 113 -7.42 22.64 -2.56
CA MET A 113 -7.50 21.47 -1.68
C MET A 113 -8.55 20.45 -2.14
N ASP A 114 -9.58 20.88 -2.88
CA ASP A 114 -10.61 19.97 -3.42
C ASP A 114 -10.05 19.01 -4.50
N ASP A 115 -8.87 19.29 -5.03
CA ASP A 115 -8.22 18.40 -6.00
C ASP A 115 -7.47 17.24 -5.32
N TYR A 116 -7.33 17.24 -3.99
CA TYR A 116 -6.61 16.20 -3.26
C TYR A 116 -7.57 15.09 -2.83
N PHE A 117 -7.04 13.88 -2.71
CA PHE A 117 -7.80 12.75 -2.19
C PHE A 117 -7.84 12.76 -0.68
N ASP A 118 -8.96 12.30 -0.12
CA ASP A 118 -8.97 11.78 1.25
C ASP A 118 -8.01 10.60 1.33
N GLU A 119 -7.26 10.49 2.43
CA GLU A 119 -6.27 9.41 2.61
C GLU A 119 -6.90 8.02 2.60
N ALA A 120 -8.19 7.90 2.94
CA ALA A 120 -8.94 6.65 2.83
C ALA A 120 -9.11 6.18 1.37
N ASP A 121 -9.08 7.11 0.41
CA ASP A 121 -9.29 6.82 -1.00
C ASP A 121 -7.97 6.64 -1.74
N ALA A 122 -7.03 7.56 -1.60
CA ALA A 122 -5.73 7.46 -2.26
C ALA A 122 -4.63 8.30 -1.60
N LYS A 123 -3.38 7.89 -1.80
CA LYS A 123 -2.17 8.57 -1.34
C LYS A 123 -1.14 8.65 -2.46
N PHE A 124 -0.68 9.86 -2.76
CA PHE A 124 0.46 10.09 -3.62
C PHE A 124 1.74 9.62 -2.93
N VAL A 125 2.53 8.76 -3.57
CA VAL A 125 3.74 8.17 -2.97
C VAL A 125 5.02 8.39 -3.77
N GLY A 126 4.93 8.79 -5.04
CA GLY A 126 6.12 8.98 -5.86
C GLY A 126 5.83 9.28 -7.33
N MET A 127 6.89 9.42 -8.13
CA MET A 127 6.77 9.68 -9.56
C MET A 127 7.95 9.12 -10.36
N LYS A 128 7.82 9.10 -11.69
CA LYS A 128 8.86 8.76 -12.67
C LYS A 128 8.87 9.77 -13.81
#